data_AF-A0A2R6CTZ3-F1
#
_entry.id   AF-A0A2R6CTZ3-F1
#
_cell.length_a   1.000
_cell.length_b   1.000
_cell.length_c   1.000
_cell.angle_alpha   90.00
_cell.angle_beta   90.00
_cell.angle_gamma   90.00
#
_symmetry.space_group_name_H-M   'P 1'
#
loop_
_entity.id
_entity.type
_entity.pdbx_description
1 polymer ?
#
loop_
_entity_poly.entity_id
_entity_poly.type
_entity_poly.pdbx_seq_one_letter_code
_entity_poly.pdbx_strand_id
1 'polypeptide(L)'
;MSAIAWVVSALARLYPWAVEPSEQLRDALDFLGWAVTPTHLVRAGYGAGVAVGTPLLLAGPFVPGQFRPALGLAAVALALSAVHLVHVAPVLAATARRTSALGAAPDLVARAVLSMQLSPTPERAAEFAARTGEGVLAESLASHVRQTRHTAGSGLSAFGDAWADLFPSLRRSFALITVAGRTPDHDRHRLLDRALSVVLDGVREEMQSFAARIRAPATALYAFGVLLPTALVALLPAAGAAGIVVTPPVVVVLYNLLLPALLVAASGWLLVRRPVAFPPPEVTSDHPDVPDRTALAGLSGLVAGVTAWLVAARWFPAWGPPIAALGLGCGTALVIYHRPVMAVYDRVRQVEAGLSDALELVGRRVANGRAVETAIADVADDLDGEMGDVLAEGERQQRQLQVGVDEAFLGRHGALDAVPSPRVRGSFALLSLAGEEGRPAGAALLALAEHVEDLQRIEREARHSLAHVCRTLRSTALLFGPMVAGSTVALADGMSAEDALPGGSGSLTWLGGPVGVYVLVLAVLLTTLSVGLVRGFDRALVGYRVGWALVSATLTYLCSYLLVGTVI
;
A
#
# COMPACT_ATOMS: atom_id res chain seq x y z
N MET A 1 -3.01 -24.84 12.04
CA MET A 1 -3.27 -23.60 12.79
C MET A 1 -2.29 -22.54 12.30
N SER A 2 -2.77 -21.39 11.82
CA SER A 2 -1.89 -20.28 11.41
C SER A 2 -1.12 -19.74 12.63
N ALA A 3 0.11 -19.23 12.43
CA ALA A 3 0.94 -18.66 13.51
C ALA A 3 0.19 -17.58 14.34
N ILE A 4 -0.69 -16.83 13.68
CA ILE A 4 -1.56 -15.82 14.30
C ILE A 4 -2.49 -16.44 15.35
N ALA A 5 -3.13 -17.58 15.04
CA ALA A 5 -4.04 -18.24 15.96
C ALA A 5 -3.31 -18.73 17.22
N TRP A 6 -2.06 -19.16 17.08
CA TRP A 6 -1.23 -19.57 18.22
C TRP A 6 -0.88 -18.37 19.13
N VAL A 7 -0.43 -17.26 18.55
CA VAL A 7 -0.09 -16.03 19.31
C VAL A 7 -1.31 -15.49 20.06
N VAL A 8 -2.47 -15.40 19.39
CA VAL A 8 -3.72 -14.96 20.01
C VAL A 8 -4.10 -15.88 21.17
N SER A 9 -3.98 -17.20 20.99
CA SER A 9 -4.26 -18.17 22.05
C SER A 9 -3.32 -18.04 23.23
N ALA A 10 -2.02 -17.82 22.99
CA ALA A 10 -1.02 -17.64 24.03
C ALA A 10 -1.29 -16.37 24.85
N LEU A 11 -1.59 -15.25 24.19
CA LEU A 11 -1.93 -13.98 24.84
C LEU A 11 -3.26 -14.06 25.59
N ALA A 12 -4.27 -14.76 25.04
CA ALA A 12 -5.56 -14.91 25.70
C ALA A 12 -5.46 -15.63 27.05
N ARG A 13 -4.48 -16.51 27.25
CA ARG A 13 -4.25 -17.19 28.53
C ARG A 13 -3.80 -16.24 29.65
N LEU A 14 -3.22 -15.09 29.30
CA LEU A 14 -2.78 -14.08 30.28
C LEU A 14 -3.94 -13.30 30.90
N TYR A 15 -5.15 -13.39 30.32
CA TYR A 15 -6.35 -12.70 30.82
C TYR A 15 -7.53 -13.70 30.94
N PRO A 16 -7.69 -14.38 32.08
CA PRO A 16 -8.69 -15.44 32.24
C PRO A 16 -10.13 -14.94 32.52
N TRP A 17 -10.33 -13.63 32.69
CA TRP A 17 -11.65 -13.08 33.05
C TRP A 17 -12.66 -13.09 31.88
N ALA A 18 -13.94 -12.96 32.23
CA ALA A 18 -15.03 -12.85 31.26
C ALA A 18 -14.94 -11.52 30.49
N VAL A 19 -15.26 -11.58 29.19
CA VAL A 19 -15.24 -10.42 28.29
C VAL A 19 -16.40 -10.51 27.31
N GLU A 20 -16.99 -9.37 26.96
CA GLU A 20 -18.07 -9.28 25.99
C GLU A 20 -17.56 -8.63 24.68
N PRO A 21 -17.61 -9.34 23.55
CA PRO A 21 -17.21 -8.79 22.26
C PRO A 21 -18.34 -7.93 21.64
N SER A 22 -17.97 -6.78 21.09
CA SER A 22 -18.89 -5.93 20.32
C SER A 22 -19.38 -6.64 19.06
N GLU A 23 -20.59 -6.31 18.59
CA GLU A 23 -21.14 -6.87 17.34
C GLU A 23 -20.27 -6.53 16.13
N GLN A 24 -19.78 -5.28 16.06
CA GLN A 24 -18.86 -4.83 15.02
C GLN A 24 -17.61 -5.71 14.89
N LEU A 25 -17.07 -6.21 16.02
CA LEU A 25 -15.93 -7.11 15.99
C LEU A 25 -16.30 -8.50 15.46
N ARG A 26 -17.51 -9.00 15.77
CA ARG A 26 -18.00 -10.29 15.26
C ARG A 26 -18.15 -10.23 13.75
N ASP A 27 -18.84 -9.21 13.24
CA ASP A 27 -19.05 -8.99 11.80
C ASP A 27 -17.71 -8.86 11.04
N ALA A 28 -16.73 -8.21 11.66
CA ALA A 28 -15.39 -8.06 11.09
C ALA A 28 -14.66 -9.42 11.00
N LEU A 29 -14.71 -10.24 12.05
CA LEU A 29 -14.05 -11.55 12.07
C LEU A 29 -14.72 -12.55 11.11
N ASP A 30 -16.05 -12.54 11.05
CA ASP A 30 -16.83 -13.37 10.12
C ASP A 30 -16.53 -13.00 8.67
N PHE A 31 -16.49 -11.70 8.35
CA PHE A 31 -16.10 -11.22 7.03
C PHE A 31 -14.66 -11.58 6.66
N LEU A 32 -13.73 -11.54 7.62
CA LEU A 32 -12.33 -11.89 7.39
C LEU A 32 -12.10 -13.41 7.28
N GLY A 33 -13.09 -14.23 7.65
CA GLY A 33 -12.96 -15.68 7.72
C GLY A 33 -11.91 -16.15 8.74
N TRP A 34 -11.63 -15.34 9.78
CA TRP A 34 -10.61 -15.69 10.77
C TRP A 34 -11.16 -16.77 11.70
N ALA A 35 -10.43 -17.88 11.85
CA ALA A 35 -10.79 -19.00 12.74
C ALA A 35 -10.64 -18.68 14.25
N VAL A 36 -10.72 -17.39 14.63
CA VAL A 36 -10.52 -16.90 16.00
C VAL A 36 -11.86 -16.44 16.54
N THR A 37 -12.25 -16.96 17.71
CA THR A 37 -13.46 -16.53 18.40
C THR A 37 -13.32 -15.08 18.88
N PRO A 38 -14.34 -14.21 18.72
CA PRO A 38 -14.31 -12.82 19.17
C PRO A 38 -13.90 -12.66 20.64
N THR A 39 -14.38 -13.55 21.52
CA THR A 39 -14.01 -13.58 22.94
C THR A 39 -12.52 -13.84 23.17
N HIS A 40 -11.92 -14.78 22.43
CA HIS A 40 -10.50 -15.07 22.52
C HIS A 40 -9.64 -13.89 22.07
N LEU A 41 -10.07 -13.15 21.05
CA LEU A 41 -9.34 -11.97 20.60
C LEU A 41 -9.39 -10.84 21.64
N VAL A 42 -10.56 -10.59 22.26
CA VAL A 42 -10.67 -9.56 23.30
C VAL A 42 -9.77 -9.88 24.49
N ARG A 43 -9.74 -11.15 24.92
CA ARG A 43 -8.81 -11.64 25.96
C ARG A 43 -7.35 -11.48 25.55
N ALA A 44 -7.02 -11.81 24.31
CA ALA A 44 -5.67 -11.64 23.77
C ALA A 44 -5.23 -10.18 23.77
N GLY A 45 -6.14 -9.22 23.54
CA GLY A 45 -5.85 -7.80 23.64
C GLY A 45 -5.44 -7.38 25.05
N TYR A 46 -6.20 -7.77 26.07
CA TYR A 46 -5.83 -7.54 27.47
C TYR A 46 -4.53 -8.25 27.86
N GLY A 47 -4.35 -9.49 27.41
CA GLY A 47 -3.11 -10.24 27.60
C GLY A 47 -1.88 -9.59 26.94
N ALA A 48 -2.05 -8.98 25.76
CA ALA A 48 -1.01 -8.20 25.09
C ALA A 48 -0.64 -6.96 25.92
N GLY A 49 -1.63 -6.26 26.47
CA GLY A 49 -1.41 -5.14 27.39
C GLY A 49 -0.59 -5.55 28.61
N VAL A 50 -0.90 -6.69 29.23
CA VAL A 50 -0.13 -7.25 30.35
C VAL A 50 1.29 -7.59 29.90
N ALA A 51 1.45 -8.31 28.78
CA ALA A 51 2.75 -8.74 28.26
C ALA A 51 3.68 -7.58 27.89
N VAL A 52 3.13 -6.44 27.45
CA VAL A 52 3.92 -5.22 27.15
C VAL A 52 4.18 -4.42 28.43
N GLY A 53 3.16 -4.22 29.27
CA GLY A 53 3.26 -3.37 30.46
C GLY A 53 4.14 -3.95 31.56
N THR A 54 4.05 -5.25 31.85
CA THR A 54 4.79 -5.85 32.98
C THR A 54 6.32 -5.78 32.82
N PRO A 55 6.93 -6.14 31.68
CA PRO A 55 8.38 -6.01 31.51
C PRO A 55 8.88 -4.57 31.65
N LEU A 56 8.14 -3.60 31.11
CA LEU A 56 8.49 -2.18 31.20
C LEU A 56 8.46 -1.68 32.66
N LEU A 57 7.47 -2.13 33.45
CA LEU A 57 7.41 -1.81 34.88
C LEU A 57 8.51 -2.53 35.68
N LEU A 58 8.81 -3.79 35.35
CA LEU A 58 9.87 -4.58 35.98
C LEU A 58 11.28 -4.06 35.65
N ALA A 59 11.45 -3.33 34.55
CA ALA A 59 12.70 -2.65 34.21
C ALA A 59 12.95 -1.39 35.06
N GLY A 60 11.93 -0.85 35.74
CA GLY A 60 12.00 0.39 36.52
C GLY A 60 13.12 0.48 37.57
N PRO A 61 13.45 -0.59 38.32
CA PRO A 61 14.56 -0.59 39.27
C PRO A 61 15.93 -0.34 38.62
N PHE A 62 16.12 -0.77 37.36
CA PHE A 62 17.38 -0.63 36.60
C PHE A 62 17.53 0.75 35.94
N VAL A 63 16.46 1.55 35.97
CA VAL A 63 16.43 2.89 35.37
C VAL A 63 16.74 3.93 36.45
N PRO A 64 17.59 4.95 36.14
CA PRO A 64 17.88 6.03 37.08
C PRO A 64 16.61 6.68 37.64
N GLY A 65 16.61 7.03 38.93
CA GLY A 65 15.42 7.45 39.68
C GLY A 65 14.61 8.57 39.01
N GLN A 66 15.30 9.52 38.37
CA GLN A 66 14.71 10.63 37.62
C GLN A 66 13.83 10.21 36.41
N PHE A 67 14.03 9.01 35.86
CA PHE A 67 13.29 8.51 34.69
C PHE A 67 12.19 7.51 35.02
N ARG A 68 12.09 7.05 36.28
CA ARG A 68 11.06 6.10 36.72
C ARG A 68 9.61 6.55 36.48
N PRO A 69 9.19 7.80 36.76
CA PRO A 69 7.81 8.21 36.48
C PRO A 69 7.51 8.24 34.98
N ALA A 70 8.47 8.69 34.16
CA ALA A 70 8.35 8.68 32.70
C ALA A 70 8.24 7.24 32.16
N LEU A 71 9.04 6.31 32.67
CA LEU A 71 8.96 4.89 32.32
C LEU A 71 7.60 4.29 32.72
N GLY A 72 7.09 4.60 33.92
CA GLY A 72 5.78 4.12 34.36
C GLY A 72 4.63 4.62 33.47
N LEU A 73 4.64 5.90 33.11
CA LEU A 73 3.65 6.48 32.20
C LEU A 73 3.77 5.88 30.79
N ALA A 74 4.99 5.69 30.29
CA ALA A 74 5.24 5.02 29.02
C ALA A 74 4.77 3.56 29.04
N ALA A 75 4.97 2.83 30.14
CA ALA A 75 4.51 1.46 30.30
C ALA A 75 2.98 1.35 30.24
N VAL A 76 2.27 2.25 30.94
CA VAL A 76 0.80 2.31 30.90
C VAL A 76 0.31 2.69 29.50
N ALA A 77 0.90 3.72 28.89
CA ALA A 77 0.53 4.16 27.55
C ALA A 77 0.75 3.05 26.50
N LEU A 78 1.88 2.35 26.55
CA LEU A 78 2.19 1.24 25.65
C LEU A 78 1.27 0.03 25.89
N ALA A 79 0.97 -0.29 27.15
CA ALA A 79 0.02 -1.35 27.48
C ALA A 79 -1.39 -1.05 26.94
N LEU A 80 -1.93 0.15 27.19
CA LEU A 80 -3.23 0.57 26.66
C LEU A 80 -3.25 0.61 25.14
N SER A 81 -2.16 1.06 24.52
CA SER A 81 -2.01 1.06 23.06
C SER A 81 -2.02 -0.36 22.49
N ALA A 82 -1.35 -1.31 23.14
CA ALA A 82 -1.36 -2.72 22.72
C ALA A 82 -2.77 -3.33 22.80
N VAL A 83 -3.51 -3.06 23.89
CA VAL A 83 -4.92 -3.50 24.01
C VAL A 83 -5.77 -2.92 22.88
N HIS A 84 -5.69 -1.60 22.69
CA HIS A 84 -6.49 -0.91 21.68
C HIS A 84 -6.19 -1.41 20.27
N LEU A 85 -4.90 -1.57 19.93
CA LEU A 85 -4.47 -2.06 18.63
C LEU A 85 -5.02 -3.46 18.33
N VAL A 86 -4.97 -4.39 19.30
CA VAL A 86 -5.49 -5.76 19.10
C VAL A 86 -7.00 -5.79 18.89
N HIS A 87 -7.76 -4.98 19.62
CA HIS A 87 -9.22 -4.93 19.49
C HIS A 87 -9.68 -4.26 18.19
N VAL A 88 -8.97 -3.21 17.76
CA VAL A 88 -9.35 -2.41 16.60
C VAL A 88 -8.78 -2.98 15.29
N ALA A 89 -7.68 -3.74 15.33
CA ALA A 89 -7.04 -4.29 14.14
C ALA A 89 -7.96 -5.11 13.19
N PRO A 90 -8.83 -6.03 13.66
CA PRO A 90 -9.70 -6.78 12.76
C PRO A 90 -10.76 -5.90 12.12
N VAL A 91 -11.32 -4.95 12.87
CA VAL A 91 -12.29 -3.99 12.33
C VAL A 91 -11.64 -3.16 11.22
N LEU A 92 -10.44 -2.62 11.49
CA LEU A 92 -9.67 -1.88 10.49
C LEU A 92 -9.31 -2.74 9.28
N ALA A 93 -8.91 -4.01 9.49
CA ALA A 93 -8.57 -4.93 8.42
C ALA A 93 -9.79 -5.32 7.57
N ALA A 94 -10.95 -5.55 8.20
CA ALA A 94 -12.20 -5.82 7.50
C ALA A 94 -12.64 -4.62 6.68
N THR A 95 -12.61 -3.41 7.27
CA THR A 95 -12.89 -2.18 6.54
C THR A 95 -11.93 -2.00 5.37
N ALA A 96 -10.62 -2.16 5.59
CA ALA A 96 -9.61 -2.03 4.55
C ALA A 96 -9.80 -3.05 3.41
N ARG A 97 -10.15 -4.31 3.74
CA ARG A 97 -10.46 -5.32 2.72
C ARG A 97 -11.72 -4.97 1.93
N ARG A 98 -12.80 -4.54 2.59
CA ARG A 98 -14.04 -4.10 1.92
C ARG A 98 -13.79 -2.92 0.99
N THR A 99 -13.09 -1.89 1.44
CA THR A 99 -12.77 -0.72 0.61
C THR A 99 -11.79 -1.06 -0.51
N SER A 100 -10.88 -2.01 -0.29
CA SER A 100 -9.97 -2.49 -1.34
C SER A 100 -10.68 -3.30 -2.43
N ALA A 101 -11.70 -4.07 -2.05
CA ALA A 101 -12.45 -4.90 -2.97
C ALA A 101 -13.18 -4.06 -4.02
N LEU A 102 -13.53 -2.80 -3.70
CA LEU A 102 -14.28 -1.90 -4.59
C LEU A 102 -13.60 -1.64 -5.93
N GLY A 103 -12.27 -1.67 -6.03
CA GLY A 103 -11.62 -1.48 -7.33
C GLY A 103 -11.68 -2.68 -8.26
N ALA A 104 -12.04 -3.86 -7.76
CA ALA A 104 -12.38 -5.02 -8.59
C ALA A 104 -13.83 -4.95 -9.12
N ALA A 105 -14.62 -3.97 -8.68
CA ALA A 105 -16.03 -3.87 -9.05
C ALA A 105 -16.27 -3.69 -10.56
N PRO A 106 -15.55 -2.79 -11.27
CA PRO A 106 -15.73 -2.65 -12.71
C PRO A 106 -15.40 -3.94 -13.48
N ASP A 107 -14.36 -4.64 -13.06
CA ASP A 107 -13.89 -5.88 -13.67
C ASP A 107 -14.91 -7.02 -13.45
N LEU A 108 -15.56 -7.07 -12.28
CA LEU A 108 -16.66 -8.00 -12.02
C LEU A 108 -17.91 -7.67 -12.88
N VAL A 109 -18.25 -6.38 -13.00
CA VAL A 109 -19.36 -5.91 -13.85
C VAL A 109 -19.06 -6.17 -15.33
N ALA A 110 -17.84 -5.95 -15.79
CA ALA A 110 -17.42 -6.21 -17.17
C ALA A 110 -17.55 -7.70 -17.52
N ARG A 111 -17.11 -8.62 -16.63
CA ARG A 111 -17.34 -10.06 -16.83
C ARG A 111 -18.81 -10.41 -16.93
N ALA A 112 -19.66 -9.81 -16.09
CA ALA A 112 -21.11 -10.02 -16.17
C ALA A 112 -21.69 -9.47 -17.48
N VAL A 113 -21.27 -8.28 -17.92
CA VAL A 113 -21.66 -7.67 -19.20
C VAL A 113 -21.24 -8.54 -20.38
N LEU A 114 -19.99 -9.02 -20.40
CA LEU A 114 -19.48 -9.91 -21.44
C LEU A 114 -20.27 -11.20 -21.50
N SER A 115 -20.53 -11.83 -20.34
CA SER A 115 -21.38 -13.01 -20.29
C SER A 115 -22.79 -12.74 -20.82
N MET A 116 -23.35 -11.54 -20.58
CA MET A 116 -24.67 -11.15 -21.10
C MET A 116 -24.67 -10.93 -22.61
N GLN A 117 -23.55 -10.52 -23.21
CA GLN A 117 -23.41 -10.39 -24.66
C GLN A 117 -23.35 -11.76 -25.35
N LEU A 118 -22.68 -12.74 -24.73
CA LEU A 118 -22.60 -14.12 -25.23
C LEU A 118 -23.90 -14.89 -25.00
N SER A 119 -24.46 -14.79 -23.80
CA SER A 119 -25.71 -15.45 -23.39
C SER A 119 -26.53 -14.52 -22.49
N PRO A 120 -27.64 -13.94 -22.96
CA PRO A 120 -28.37 -12.86 -22.28
C PRO A 120 -29.25 -13.36 -21.12
N THR A 121 -28.64 -14.02 -20.13
CA THR A 121 -29.29 -14.57 -18.93
C THR A 121 -28.56 -14.06 -17.67
N PRO A 122 -29.21 -13.24 -16.82
CA PRO A 122 -28.57 -12.67 -15.63
C PRO A 122 -27.99 -13.70 -14.66
N GLU A 123 -28.61 -14.89 -14.54
CA GLU A 123 -28.16 -15.97 -13.68
C GLU A 123 -26.83 -16.56 -14.15
N ARG A 124 -26.71 -16.80 -15.46
CA ARG A 124 -25.44 -17.27 -16.06
C ARG A 124 -24.37 -16.19 -15.97
N ALA A 125 -24.73 -14.92 -16.15
CA ALA A 125 -23.80 -13.80 -15.98
C ALA A 125 -23.28 -13.69 -14.55
N ALA A 126 -24.15 -13.91 -13.55
CA ALA A 126 -23.75 -13.95 -12.14
C ALA A 126 -22.81 -15.12 -11.84
N GLU A 127 -23.14 -16.32 -12.31
CA GLU A 127 -22.30 -17.50 -12.11
C GLU A 127 -20.97 -17.39 -12.86
N PHE A 128 -20.99 -16.84 -14.07
CA PHE A 128 -19.79 -16.59 -14.86
C PHE A 128 -18.87 -15.59 -14.14
N ALA A 129 -19.37 -14.41 -13.81
CA ALA A 129 -18.59 -13.38 -13.13
C ALA A 129 -18.06 -13.84 -11.77
N ALA A 130 -18.83 -14.64 -11.03
CA ALA A 130 -18.40 -15.23 -9.76
C ALA A 130 -17.29 -16.29 -9.91
N ARG A 131 -17.29 -17.04 -11.03
CA ARG A 131 -16.34 -18.14 -11.26
C ARG A 131 -15.06 -17.69 -11.94
N THR A 132 -15.12 -16.68 -12.81
CA THR A 132 -13.96 -16.14 -13.53
C THR A 132 -13.39 -14.87 -12.88
N GLY A 133 -14.08 -14.32 -11.87
CA GLY A 133 -13.56 -13.24 -11.03
C GLY A 133 -12.70 -13.77 -9.88
N GLU A 134 -11.77 -12.93 -9.44
CA GLU A 134 -10.92 -13.20 -8.28
C GLU A 134 -11.19 -12.21 -7.14
N GLY A 135 -10.89 -12.64 -5.91
CA GLY A 135 -10.95 -11.79 -4.73
C GLY A 135 -12.34 -11.65 -4.09
N VAL A 136 -12.44 -10.73 -3.14
CA VAL A 136 -13.55 -10.66 -2.17
C VAL A 136 -14.91 -10.40 -2.83
N LEU A 137 -14.99 -9.56 -3.87
CA LEU A 137 -16.25 -9.31 -4.55
C LEU A 137 -16.74 -10.56 -5.31
N ALA A 138 -15.84 -11.29 -5.97
CA ALA A 138 -16.19 -12.52 -6.68
C ALA A 138 -16.63 -13.63 -5.71
N GLU A 139 -15.91 -13.81 -4.60
CA GLU A 139 -16.29 -14.76 -3.54
C GLU A 139 -17.64 -14.41 -2.91
N SER A 140 -17.86 -13.12 -2.64
CA SER A 140 -19.13 -12.62 -2.11
C SER A 140 -20.26 -12.83 -3.11
N LEU A 141 -20.05 -12.52 -4.40
CA LEU A 141 -21.03 -12.81 -5.46
C LEU A 141 -21.32 -14.31 -5.55
N ALA A 142 -20.29 -15.16 -5.52
CA ALA A 142 -20.45 -16.61 -5.52
C ALA A 142 -21.29 -17.11 -4.34
N SER A 143 -21.11 -16.52 -3.15
CA SER A 143 -21.93 -16.82 -1.98
C SER A 143 -23.39 -16.44 -2.19
N HIS A 144 -23.66 -15.24 -2.70
CA HIS A 144 -25.03 -14.79 -2.98
C HIS A 144 -25.68 -15.64 -4.08
N VAL A 145 -24.97 -15.96 -5.16
CA VAL A 145 -25.44 -16.87 -6.21
C VAL A 145 -25.81 -18.23 -5.63
N ARG A 146 -24.99 -18.81 -4.74
CA ARG A 146 -25.30 -20.09 -4.07
C ARG A 146 -26.54 -19.99 -3.18
N GLN A 147 -26.69 -18.90 -2.43
CA GLN A 147 -27.81 -18.68 -1.51
C GLN A 147 -29.13 -18.44 -2.25
N THR A 148 -29.09 -17.82 -3.43
CA THR A 148 -30.29 -17.51 -4.22
C THR A 148 -30.68 -18.60 -5.22
N ARG A 149 -29.89 -19.68 -5.39
CA ARG A 149 -30.18 -20.79 -6.32
C ARG A 149 -31.57 -21.43 -6.13
N HIS A 150 -32.17 -21.31 -4.94
CA HIS A 150 -33.48 -21.87 -4.61
C HIS A 150 -34.53 -20.80 -4.24
N THR A 151 -34.22 -19.53 -4.48
CA THR A 151 -35.08 -18.39 -4.13
C THR A 151 -35.55 -17.71 -5.42
N ALA A 152 -36.70 -17.04 -5.39
CA ALA A 152 -37.20 -16.27 -6.54
C ALA A 152 -36.37 -15.01 -6.89
N GLY A 153 -35.29 -14.74 -6.14
CA GLY A 153 -34.44 -13.56 -6.31
C GLY A 153 -33.23 -13.81 -7.21
N SER A 154 -32.81 -12.77 -7.93
CA SER A 154 -31.55 -12.76 -8.70
C SER A 154 -30.35 -12.66 -7.75
N GLY A 155 -29.33 -13.50 -7.99
CA GLY A 155 -28.06 -13.42 -7.25
C GLY A 155 -27.35 -12.08 -7.43
N LEU A 156 -27.52 -11.41 -8.58
CA LEU A 156 -26.99 -10.08 -8.84
C LEU A 156 -27.67 -9.01 -7.97
N SER A 157 -28.99 -9.10 -7.79
CA SER A 157 -29.75 -8.16 -6.96
C SER A 157 -29.38 -8.31 -5.48
N ALA A 158 -29.39 -9.54 -4.95
CA ALA A 158 -29.03 -9.79 -3.55
C ALA A 158 -27.61 -9.32 -3.23
N PHE A 159 -26.67 -9.59 -4.14
CA PHE A 159 -25.31 -9.08 -4.03
C PHE A 159 -25.24 -7.55 -4.09
N GLY A 160 -25.93 -6.93 -5.06
CA GLY A 160 -25.98 -5.48 -5.20
C GLY A 160 -26.52 -4.78 -3.95
N ASP A 161 -27.55 -5.34 -3.32
CA ASP A 161 -28.13 -4.80 -2.10
C ASP A 161 -27.20 -4.94 -0.89
N ALA A 162 -26.50 -6.07 -0.76
CA ALA A 162 -25.52 -6.28 0.31
C ALA A 162 -24.35 -5.29 0.29
N TRP A 163 -24.00 -4.77 -0.90
CA TRP A 163 -22.91 -3.81 -1.08
C TRP A 163 -23.40 -2.37 -1.28
N ALA A 164 -24.70 -2.11 -1.19
CA ALA A 164 -25.30 -0.82 -1.51
C ALA A 164 -24.79 0.33 -0.64
N ASP A 165 -24.54 0.07 0.64
CA ASP A 165 -24.06 1.07 1.61
C ASP A 165 -22.62 1.51 1.31
N LEU A 166 -21.81 0.60 0.77
CA LEU A 166 -20.40 0.85 0.46
C LEU A 166 -20.21 1.36 -0.96
N PHE A 167 -20.99 0.86 -1.92
CA PHE A 167 -20.83 1.20 -3.33
C PHE A 167 -22.18 1.22 -4.08
N PRO A 168 -22.95 2.31 -3.99
CA PRO A 168 -24.28 2.42 -4.60
C PRO A 168 -24.29 2.25 -6.13
N SER A 169 -23.20 2.63 -6.80
CA SER A 169 -23.00 2.45 -8.25
C SER A 169 -22.96 0.97 -8.65
N LEU A 170 -22.42 0.10 -7.80
CA LEU A 170 -22.38 -1.35 -8.04
C LEU A 170 -23.79 -1.94 -8.10
N ARG A 171 -24.60 -1.61 -7.08
CA ARG A 171 -26.02 -1.98 -7.04
C ARG A 171 -26.73 -1.52 -8.31
N ARG A 172 -26.54 -0.25 -8.70
CA ARG A 172 -27.17 0.32 -9.89
C ARG A 172 -26.74 -0.42 -11.16
N SER A 173 -25.46 -0.77 -11.28
CA SER A 173 -24.91 -1.48 -12.43
C SER A 173 -25.47 -2.90 -12.56
N PHE A 174 -25.53 -3.66 -11.46
CA PHE A 174 -26.14 -4.99 -11.46
C PHE A 174 -27.66 -4.99 -11.66
N ALA A 175 -28.34 -3.95 -11.18
CA ALA A 175 -29.75 -3.74 -11.51
C ALA A 175 -29.96 -3.52 -13.01
N LEU A 176 -29.11 -2.71 -13.66
CA LEU A 176 -29.15 -2.51 -15.12
C LEU A 176 -28.87 -3.80 -15.89
N ILE A 177 -27.89 -4.60 -15.46
CA ILE A 177 -27.61 -5.94 -16.05
C ILE A 177 -28.83 -6.86 -15.94
N THR A 178 -29.48 -6.87 -14.76
CA THR A 178 -30.67 -7.69 -14.52
C THR A 178 -31.82 -7.27 -15.44
N VAL A 179 -32.03 -5.96 -15.62
CA VAL A 179 -33.03 -5.41 -16.55
C VAL A 179 -32.70 -5.77 -18.00
N ALA A 180 -31.42 -5.70 -18.39
CA ALA A 180 -30.96 -5.99 -19.74
C ALA A 180 -31.30 -7.42 -20.22
N GLY A 181 -31.39 -8.39 -19.29
CA GLY A 181 -31.80 -9.76 -19.61
C GLY A 181 -33.25 -9.90 -20.10
N ARG A 182 -34.09 -8.90 -19.87
CA ARG A 182 -35.47 -8.85 -20.40
C ARG A 182 -35.65 -7.81 -21.50
N THR A 183 -34.58 -7.11 -21.87
CA THR A 183 -34.61 -6.05 -22.88
C THR A 183 -34.38 -6.63 -24.29
N PRO A 184 -35.06 -6.10 -25.33
CA PRO A 184 -34.79 -6.45 -26.72
C PRO A 184 -33.33 -6.20 -27.14
N ASP A 185 -32.86 -6.95 -28.13
CA ASP A 185 -31.45 -7.00 -28.54
C ASP A 185 -30.86 -5.63 -28.94
N HIS A 186 -31.64 -4.83 -29.67
CA HIS A 186 -31.24 -3.49 -30.13
C HIS A 186 -30.96 -2.49 -28.99
N ASP A 187 -31.60 -2.68 -27.84
CA ASP A 187 -31.47 -1.80 -26.67
C ASP A 187 -30.57 -2.41 -25.59
N ARG A 188 -30.36 -3.73 -25.61
CA ARG A 188 -29.59 -4.45 -24.60
C ARG A 188 -28.16 -3.96 -24.52
N HIS A 189 -27.49 -3.80 -25.66
CA HIS A 189 -26.11 -3.33 -25.74
C HIS A 189 -25.94 -1.97 -25.03
N ARG A 190 -26.83 -1.01 -25.33
CA ARG A 190 -26.82 0.32 -24.68
C ARG A 190 -27.03 0.25 -23.17
N LEU A 191 -27.88 -0.65 -22.67
CA LEU A 191 -28.07 -0.85 -21.22
C LEU A 191 -26.85 -1.48 -20.55
N LEU A 192 -26.20 -2.43 -21.21
CA LEU A 192 -24.98 -3.07 -20.71
C LEU A 192 -23.80 -2.08 -20.68
N ASP A 193 -23.63 -1.27 -21.73
CA ASP A 193 -22.65 -0.19 -21.77
C ASP A 193 -22.92 0.83 -20.67
N ARG A 194 -24.19 1.17 -20.44
CA ARG A 194 -24.58 2.05 -19.33
C ARG A 194 -24.29 1.44 -17.96
N ALA A 195 -24.49 0.13 -17.78
CA ALA A 195 -24.13 -0.55 -16.55
C ALA A 195 -22.63 -0.45 -16.27
N LEU A 196 -21.81 -0.64 -17.29
CA LEU A 196 -20.36 -0.50 -17.20
C LEU A 196 -19.94 0.95 -16.91
N SER A 197 -20.53 1.93 -17.62
CA SER A 197 -20.22 3.35 -17.40
C SER A 197 -20.56 3.78 -15.97
N VAL A 198 -21.69 3.31 -15.42
CA VAL A 198 -22.13 3.66 -14.05
C VAL A 198 -21.15 3.18 -12.99
N VAL A 199 -20.60 1.97 -13.11
CA VAL A 199 -19.61 1.48 -12.14
C VAL A 199 -18.28 2.22 -12.28
N LEU A 200 -17.84 2.51 -13.52
CA LEU A 200 -16.63 3.28 -13.79
C LEU A 200 -16.70 4.71 -13.26
N ASP A 201 -17.81 5.41 -13.52
CA ASP A 201 -18.11 6.74 -12.98
C ASP A 201 -18.10 6.73 -11.45
N GLY A 202 -18.69 5.68 -10.85
CA GLY A 202 -18.71 5.50 -9.40
C GLY A 202 -17.31 5.33 -8.79
N VAL A 203 -16.42 4.57 -9.45
CA VAL A 203 -15.02 4.45 -9.01
C VAL A 203 -14.30 5.81 -9.13
N ARG A 204 -14.52 6.53 -10.22
CA ARG A 204 -13.93 7.86 -10.44
C ARG A 204 -14.35 8.86 -9.35
N GLU A 205 -15.64 8.92 -9.03
CA GLU A 205 -16.20 9.81 -8.01
C GLU A 205 -15.63 9.48 -6.62
N GLU A 206 -15.53 8.19 -6.26
CA GLU A 206 -14.96 7.79 -4.97
C GLU A 206 -13.47 8.16 -4.85
N MET A 207 -12.70 8.00 -5.93
CA MET A 207 -11.29 8.39 -5.97
C MET A 207 -11.10 9.91 -5.84
N GLN A 208 -11.92 10.71 -6.52
CA GLN A 208 -11.89 12.17 -6.40
C GLN A 208 -12.28 12.62 -4.99
N SER A 209 -13.35 12.05 -4.42
CA SER A 209 -13.79 12.33 -3.06
C SER A 209 -12.71 11.98 -2.03
N PHE A 210 -12.04 10.84 -2.20
CA PHE A 210 -10.91 10.46 -1.34
C PHE A 210 -9.72 11.43 -1.44
N ALA A 211 -9.33 11.82 -2.67
CA ALA A 211 -8.25 12.78 -2.88
C ALA A 211 -8.55 14.13 -2.18
N ALA A 212 -9.81 14.57 -2.18
CA ALA A 212 -10.23 15.75 -1.43
C ALA A 212 -10.13 15.54 0.10
N ARG A 213 -10.61 14.40 0.62
CA ARG A 213 -10.59 14.08 2.06
C ARG A 213 -9.19 13.95 2.66
N ILE A 214 -8.19 13.46 1.92
CA ILE A 214 -6.81 13.29 2.44
C ILE A 214 -6.07 14.61 2.57
N ARG A 215 -6.43 15.64 1.79
CA ARG A 215 -5.65 16.87 1.70
C ARG A 215 -5.42 17.51 3.07
N ALA A 216 -6.48 17.66 3.87
CA ALA A 216 -6.38 18.27 5.19
C ALA A 216 -5.52 17.44 6.17
N PRO A 217 -5.74 16.12 6.34
CA PRO A 217 -4.86 15.27 7.14
C PRO A 217 -3.39 15.26 6.68
N ALA A 218 -3.14 15.25 5.36
CA ALA A 218 -1.78 15.33 4.83
C ALA A 218 -1.12 16.67 5.18
N THR A 219 -1.83 17.79 5.04
CA THR A 219 -1.34 19.10 5.48
C THR A 219 -1.11 19.14 6.99
N ALA A 220 -1.98 18.52 7.79
CA ALA A 220 -1.78 18.41 9.23
C ALA A 220 -0.51 17.61 9.55
N LEU A 221 -0.27 16.50 8.84
CA LEU A 221 0.95 15.70 9.03
C LEU A 221 2.22 16.49 8.69
N TYR A 222 2.15 17.39 7.70
CA TYR A 222 3.24 18.34 7.43
C TYR A 222 3.43 19.33 8.59
N ALA A 223 2.34 19.92 9.08
CA ALA A 223 2.39 20.88 10.18
C ALA A 223 2.95 20.23 11.47
N PHE A 224 2.45 19.05 11.85
CA PHE A 224 2.86 18.36 13.08
C PHE A 224 4.15 17.55 12.93
N GLY A 225 4.45 17.03 11.74
CA GLY A 225 5.61 16.18 11.50
C GLY A 225 6.85 16.92 11.05
N VAL A 226 6.73 18.17 10.60
CA VAL A 226 7.89 18.95 10.15
C VAL A 226 7.91 20.32 10.80
N LEU A 227 6.89 21.15 10.55
CA LEU A 227 6.92 22.55 11.00
C LEU A 227 7.02 22.66 12.52
N LEU A 228 6.12 21.99 13.25
CA LEU A 228 6.09 22.03 14.71
C LEU A 228 7.42 21.54 15.33
N PRO A 229 7.96 20.36 14.96
CA PRO A 229 9.28 19.93 15.44
C PRO A 229 10.38 20.93 15.11
N THR A 230 10.44 21.46 13.88
CA THR A 230 11.50 22.42 13.52
C THR A 230 11.39 23.74 14.30
N ALA A 231 10.17 24.24 14.51
CA ALA A 231 9.91 25.42 15.31
C ALA A 231 10.27 25.20 16.79
N LEU A 232 9.94 24.03 17.34
CA LEU A 232 10.33 23.66 18.69
C LEU A 232 11.85 23.63 18.85
N VAL A 233 12.60 23.04 17.90
CA VAL A 233 14.09 23.07 17.94
C VAL A 233 14.59 24.51 17.88
N ALA A 234 14.01 25.36 17.04
CA ALA A 234 14.45 26.75 16.90
C ALA A 234 14.20 27.59 18.17
N LEU A 235 13.24 27.21 19.01
CA LEU A 235 12.93 27.87 20.27
C LEU A 235 13.81 27.41 21.44
N LEU A 236 14.52 26.28 21.33
CA LEU A 236 15.35 25.75 22.42
C LEU A 236 16.44 26.73 22.90
N PRO A 237 17.22 27.38 22.00
CA PRO A 237 18.22 28.37 22.42
C PRO A 237 17.60 29.54 23.20
N ALA A 238 16.47 30.07 22.72
CA ALA A 238 15.74 31.15 23.38
C ALA A 238 15.18 30.74 24.75
N ALA A 239 14.69 29.50 24.88
CA ALA A 239 14.25 28.94 26.16
C ALA A 239 15.42 28.82 27.15
N GLY A 240 16.60 28.40 26.69
CA GLY A 240 17.82 28.37 27.48
C GLY A 240 18.22 29.76 27.99
N ALA A 241 18.20 30.77 27.12
CA ALA A 241 18.48 32.17 27.49
C ALA A 241 17.46 32.73 28.51
N ALA A 242 16.21 32.25 28.48
CA ALA A 242 15.18 32.59 29.46
C ALA A 242 15.29 31.81 30.79
N GLY A 243 16.32 30.98 30.97
CA GLY A 243 16.54 30.20 32.19
C GLY A 243 15.69 28.92 32.29
N ILE A 244 15.03 28.51 31.20
CA ILE A 244 14.28 27.24 31.15
C ILE A 244 15.26 26.11 30.86
N VAL A 245 15.51 25.27 31.88
CA VAL A 245 16.43 24.12 31.73
C VAL A 245 15.76 23.01 30.91
N VAL A 246 16.05 22.98 29.62
CA VAL A 246 15.65 21.89 28.74
C VAL A 246 16.63 20.74 28.90
N THR A 247 16.17 19.64 29.50
CA THR A 247 17.03 18.47 29.72
C THR A 247 17.06 17.55 28.48
N PRO A 248 18.22 16.95 28.14
CA PRO A 248 18.32 16.02 27.01
C PRO A 248 17.26 14.91 26.95
N PRO A 249 16.87 14.28 28.07
CA PRO A 249 15.84 13.25 28.07
C PRO A 249 14.47 13.75 27.62
N VAL A 250 14.10 15.00 27.94
CA VAL A 250 12.82 15.58 27.50
C VAL A 250 12.79 15.70 25.99
N VAL A 251 13.89 16.17 25.38
CA VAL A 251 14.01 16.27 23.91
C VAL A 251 13.98 14.89 23.27
N VAL A 252 14.70 13.90 23.82
CA VAL A 252 14.68 12.52 23.31
C VAL A 252 13.28 11.92 23.35
N VAL A 253 12.55 12.06 24.47
CA VAL A 253 11.18 11.54 24.59
C VAL A 253 10.25 12.25 23.61
N LEU A 254 10.35 13.58 23.50
CA LEU A 254 9.50 14.36 22.62
C LEU A 254 9.73 14.01 21.13
N TYR A 255 10.99 14.03 20.68
CA TYR A 255 11.35 13.86 19.27
C TYR A 255 11.43 12.40 18.83
N ASN A 256 11.89 11.48 19.68
CA ASN A 256 12.11 10.10 19.26
C ASN A 256 10.99 9.15 19.69
N LEU A 257 10.06 9.59 20.56
CA LEU A 257 8.94 8.77 21.01
C LEU A 257 7.59 9.42 20.74
N LEU A 258 7.29 10.58 21.34
CA LEU A 258 5.95 11.18 21.28
C LEU A 258 5.56 11.62 19.86
N LEU A 259 6.41 12.40 19.20
CA LEU A 259 6.17 12.87 17.84
C LEU A 259 6.06 11.71 16.84
N PRO A 260 7.00 10.75 16.78
CA PRO A 260 6.88 9.57 15.93
C PRO A 260 5.63 8.73 16.22
N ALA A 261 5.27 8.51 17.48
CA ALA A 261 4.07 7.74 17.84
C ALA A 261 2.80 8.42 17.32
N LEU A 262 2.69 9.75 17.48
CA LEU A 262 1.58 10.53 16.93
C LEU A 262 1.53 10.43 15.39
N LEU A 263 2.68 10.53 14.73
CA LEU A 263 2.79 10.40 13.27
C LEU A 263 2.44 8.99 12.78
N VAL A 264 2.86 7.94 13.48
CA VAL A 264 2.49 6.55 13.18
C VAL A 264 0.99 6.35 13.33
N ALA A 265 0.39 6.83 14.41
CA ALA A 265 -1.05 6.74 14.63
C ALA A 265 -1.84 7.47 13.52
N ALA A 266 -1.44 8.71 13.20
CA ALA A 266 -2.05 9.49 12.12
C ALA A 266 -1.87 8.83 10.74
N SER A 267 -0.68 8.29 10.46
CA SER A 267 -0.37 7.58 9.21
C SER A 267 -1.17 6.30 9.08
N GLY A 268 -1.28 5.50 10.15
CA GLY A 268 -2.08 4.28 10.19
C GLY A 268 -3.56 4.57 9.99
N TRP A 269 -4.10 5.59 10.65
CA TRP A 269 -5.48 6.04 10.48
C TRP A 269 -5.78 6.46 9.03
N LEU A 270 -4.84 7.16 8.38
CA LEU A 270 -4.95 7.53 6.97
C LEU A 270 -4.90 6.33 6.02
N LEU A 271 -3.97 5.40 6.26
CA LEU A 271 -3.77 4.24 5.40
C LEU A 271 -4.97 3.28 5.42
N VAL A 272 -5.60 3.08 6.59
CA VAL A 272 -6.78 2.20 6.69
C VAL A 272 -7.98 2.74 5.92
N ARG A 273 -8.12 4.06 5.84
CA ARG A 273 -9.24 4.71 5.15
C ARG A 273 -9.02 4.87 3.64
N ARG A 274 -7.97 4.26 3.09
CA ARG A 274 -7.68 4.29 1.65
C ARG A 274 -8.70 3.43 0.88
N PRO A 275 -9.38 3.96 -0.16
CA PRO A 275 -9.99 3.16 -1.20
C PRO A 275 -8.86 2.58 -2.04
N VAL A 276 -8.45 1.37 -1.71
CA VAL A 276 -7.40 0.66 -2.45
C VAL A 276 -8.03 0.05 -3.69
N ALA A 277 -8.23 0.82 -4.75
CA ALA A 277 -8.85 0.24 -5.94
C ALA A 277 -7.95 -0.81 -6.62
N PHE A 278 -6.62 -0.71 -6.50
CA PHE A 278 -5.70 -1.58 -7.23
C PHE A 278 -4.51 -1.93 -6.34
N PRO A 279 -4.49 -3.11 -5.68
CA PRO A 279 -3.31 -3.57 -4.96
C PRO A 279 -2.17 -3.82 -5.96
N PRO A 280 -0.91 -3.56 -5.57
CA PRO A 280 0.23 -3.92 -6.40
C PRO A 280 0.31 -5.44 -6.58
N PRO A 281 0.89 -5.92 -7.69
CA PRO A 281 1.04 -7.36 -7.93
C PRO A 281 1.88 -8.01 -6.83
N GLU A 282 1.46 -9.19 -6.37
CA GLU A 282 2.18 -9.96 -5.35
C GLU A 282 3.37 -10.69 -6.01
N VAL A 283 4.57 -10.14 -5.87
CA VAL A 283 5.82 -10.81 -6.28
C VAL A 283 6.44 -11.46 -5.05
N THR A 284 6.46 -12.78 -5.05
CA THR A 284 7.11 -13.57 -3.99
C THR A 284 8.62 -13.66 -4.20
N SER A 285 9.35 -14.09 -3.18
CA SER A 285 10.79 -14.36 -3.26
C SER A 285 11.16 -15.47 -4.23
N ASP A 286 10.19 -16.32 -4.59
CA ASP A 286 10.40 -17.50 -5.44
C ASP A 286 10.28 -17.17 -6.94
N HIS A 287 10.04 -15.90 -7.27
CA HIS A 287 9.94 -15.44 -8.64
C HIS A 287 11.28 -15.59 -9.38
N PRO A 288 11.30 -16.18 -10.60
CA PRO A 288 12.55 -16.52 -11.30
C PRO A 288 13.46 -15.31 -11.55
N ASP A 289 12.87 -14.14 -11.81
CA ASP A 289 13.61 -12.89 -12.05
C ASP A 289 14.06 -12.15 -10.77
N VAL A 290 13.87 -12.74 -9.58
CA VAL A 290 14.28 -12.16 -8.29
C VAL A 290 15.46 -12.95 -7.72
N PRO A 291 16.71 -12.63 -8.12
CA PRO A 291 17.89 -13.24 -7.52
C PRO A 291 18.04 -12.86 -6.04
N ASP A 292 18.53 -13.80 -5.24
CA ASP A 292 18.89 -13.51 -3.84
C ASP A 292 20.08 -12.53 -3.79
N ARG A 293 19.79 -11.31 -3.32
CA ARG A 293 20.78 -10.24 -3.12
C ARG A 293 20.98 -9.90 -1.64
N THR A 294 20.55 -10.76 -0.71
CA THR A 294 20.68 -10.52 0.74
C THR A 294 22.13 -10.21 1.15
N ALA A 295 23.08 -11.05 0.74
CA ALA A 295 24.50 -10.88 1.07
C ALA A 295 25.10 -9.63 0.43
N LEU A 296 24.80 -9.38 -0.86
CA LEU A 296 25.25 -8.19 -1.57
C LEU A 296 24.69 -6.91 -0.95
N ALA A 297 23.41 -6.89 -0.59
CA ALA A 297 22.75 -5.78 0.07
C ALA A 297 23.34 -5.50 1.46
N GLY A 298 23.57 -6.56 2.25
CA GLY A 298 24.22 -6.44 3.56
C GLY A 298 25.65 -5.92 3.46
N LEU A 299 26.46 -6.47 2.54
CA LEU A 299 27.85 -6.06 2.37
C LEU A 299 27.97 -4.63 1.84
N SER A 300 27.19 -4.28 0.81
CA SER A 300 27.17 -2.92 0.27
C SER A 300 26.68 -1.88 1.28
N GLY A 301 25.66 -2.22 2.08
CA GLY A 301 25.20 -1.39 3.18
C GLY A 301 26.23 -1.23 4.30
N LEU A 302 26.94 -2.29 4.66
CA LEU A 302 28.02 -2.23 5.64
C LEU A 302 29.16 -1.33 5.15
N VAL A 303 29.60 -1.51 3.90
CA VAL A 303 30.66 -0.66 3.29
C VAL A 303 30.21 0.80 3.23
N ALA A 304 29.00 1.08 2.78
CA ALA A 304 28.45 2.43 2.76
C ALA A 304 28.35 3.04 4.18
N GLY A 305 27.91 2.26 5.16
CA GLY A 305 27.81 2.70 6.56
C GLY A 305 29.18 2.99 7.20
N VAL A 306 30.17 2.12 6.99
CA VAL A 306 31.54 2.31 7.51
C VAL A 306 32.21 3.50 6.86
N THR A 307 32.12 3.63 5.53
CA THR A 307 32.67 4.80 4.82
C THR A 307 31.99 6.10 5.28
N ALA A 308 30.67 6.10 5.42
CA ALA A 308 29.92 7.23 5.97
C ALA A 308 30.35 7.59 7.39
N TRP A 309 30.55 6.59 8.27
CA TRP A 309 31.05 6.81 9.63
C TRP A 309 32.41 7.48 9.63
N LEU A 310 33.37 6.94 8.87
CA LEU A 310 34.76 7.44 8.81
C LEU A 310 34.83 8.86 8.26
N VAL A 311 34.03 9.16 7.24
CA VAL A 311 33.92 10.52 6.68
C VAL A 311 33.27 11.45 7.69
N ALA A 312 32.14 11.06 8.30
CA ALA A 312 31.45 11.92 9.26
C ALA A 312 32.28 12.18 10.52
N ALA A 313 33.10 11.22 10.96
CA ALA A 313 33.98 11.38 12.13
C ALA A 313 35.07 12.44 11.92
N ARG A 314 35.34 12.85 10.68
CA ARG A 314 36.31 13.91 10.35
C ARG A 314 35.72 15.32 10.42
N TRP A 315 34.41 15.46 10.22
CA TRP A 315 33.76 16.75 9.98
C TRP A 315 32.64 17.08 10.97
N PHE A 316 32.17 16.12 11.76
CA PHE A 316 31.01 16.28 12.64
C PHE A 316 31.35 15.89 14.09
N PRO A 317 30.58 16.41 15.08
CA PRO A 317 30.67 15.96 16.46
C PRO A 317 30.27 14.49 16.62
N ALA A 318 30.43 13.92 17.82
CA ALA A 318 30.23 12.50 18.12
C ALA A 318 28.85 11.92 17.72
N TRP A 319 27.83 12.77 17.52
CA TRP A 319 26.51 12.35 17.05
C TRP A 319 26.41 12.14 15.53
N GLY A 320 27.28 12.77 14.72
CA GLY A 320 27.21 12.72 13.26
C GLY A 320 27.51 11.33 12.67
N PRO A 321 28.61 10.65 13.06
CA PRO A 321 28.97 9.33 12.56
C PRO A 321 27.87 8.26 12.66
N PRO A 322 27.19 8.06 13.80
CA PRO A 322 26.13 7.05 13.89
C PRO A 322 24.93 7.37 12.99
N ILE A 323 24.54 8.64 12.86
CA ILE A 323 23.43 9.05 11.99
C ILE A 323 23.80 8.84 10.51
N ALA A 324 25.02 9.22 10.11
CA ALA A 324 25.52 9.02 8.76
C ALA A 324 25.57 7.53 8.39
N ALA A 325 26.11 6.70 9.28
CA ALA A 325 26.24 5.26 9.06
C ALA A 325 24.88 4.57 8.97
N LEU A 326 23.95 4.87 9.88
CA LEU A 326 22.61 4.29 9.87
C LEU A 326 21.81 4.73 8.63
N GLY A 327 21.82 6.02 8.30
CA GLY A 327 21.07 6.54 7.17
C GLY A 327 21.58 6.04 5.81
N LEU A 328 22.88 6.19 5.55
CA LEU A 328 23.50 5.77 4.29
C LEU A 328 23.64 4.26 4.19
N GLY A 329 23.99 3.57 5.28
CA GLY A 329 24.15 2.11 5.30
C GLY A 329 22.81 1.39 5.13
N CYS A 330 21.81 1.69 5.96
CA CYS A 330 20.48 1.07 5.82
C CYS A 330 19.81 1.50 4.50
N GLY A 331 19.99 2.75 4.09
CA GLY A 331 19.42 3.27 2.84
C GLY A 331 19.93 2.53 1.61
N THR A 332 21.25 2.37 1.49
CA THR A 332 21.89 1.64 0.37
C THR A 332 21.54 0.15 0.38
N ALA A 333 21.55 -0.51 1.55
CA ALA A 333 21.14 -1.90 1.68
C ALA A 333 19.71 -2.12 1.18
N LEU A 334 18.75 -1.29 1.59
CA LEU A 334 17.35 -1.37 1.18
C LEU A 334 17.18 -1.18 -0.33
N VAL A 335 17.89 -0.21 -0.94
CA VAL A 335 17.83 0.03 -2.38
C VAL A 335 18.32 -1.19 -3.16
N ILE A 336 19.43 -1.80 -2.75
CA ILE A 336 20.03 -2.94 -3.46
C ILE A 336 19.19 -4.21 -3.26
N TYR A 337 18.69 -4.43 -2.05
CA TYR A 337 17.86 -5.58 -1.72
C TYR A 337 16.55 -5.61 -2.52
N HIS A 338 15.86 -4.48 -2.63
CA HIS A 338 14.56 -4.41 -3.31
C HIS A 338 14.62 -4.12 -4.82
N ARG A 339 15.80 -3.82 -5.37
CA ARG A 339 15.96 -3.48 -6.81
C ARG A 339 15.43 -4.56 -7.76
N PRO A 340 15.67 -5.88 -7.56
CA PRO A 340 15.18 -6.90 -8.50
C PRO A 340 13.65 -6.98 -8.53
N VAL A 341 13.00 -6.90 -7.37
CA VAL A 341 11.53 -6.86 -7.29
C VAL A 341 10.96 -5.65 -8.03
N MET A 342 11.64 -4.49 -7.96
CA MET A 342 11.22 -3.31 -8.72
C MET A 342 11.34 -3.50 -10.24
N ALA A 343 12.32 -4.27 -10.72
CA ALA A 343 12.45 -4.59 -12.13
C ALA A 343 11.25 -5.43 -12.62
N VAL A 344 10.82 -6.42 -11.83
CA VAL A 344 9.60 -7.20 -12.12
C VAL A 344 8.36 -6.30 -12.14
N TYR A 345 8.21 -5.39 -11.17
CA TYR A 345 7.08 -4.44 -11.19
C TYR A 345 7.10 -3.45 -12.34
N ASP A 346 8.27 -3.07 -12.83
CA ASP A 346 8.38 -2.22 -14.01
C ASP A 346 8.01 -3.01 -15.27
N ARG A 347 8.43 -4.29 -15.37
CA ARG A 347 8.02 -5.20 -16.45
C ARG A 347 6.51 -5.43 -16.49
N VAL A 348 5.90 -5.83 -15.36
CA VAL A 348 4.45 -6.03 -15.25
C VAL A 348 3.68 -4.79 -15.68
N ARG A 349 4.14 -3.59 -15.29
CA ARG A 349 3.50 -2.33 -15.68
C ARG A 349 3.59 -2.05 -17.18
N GLN A 350 4.68 -2.43 -17.82
CA GLN A 350 4.84 -2.29 -19.27
C GLN A 350 3.94 -3.28 -20.02
N VAL A 351 3.84 -4.53 -19.55
CA VAL A 351 2.88 -5.51 -20.07
C VAL A 351 1.44 -4.99 -19.93
N GLU A 352 1.06 -4.51 -18.73
CA GLU A 352 -0.26 -3.93 -18.51
C GLU A 352 -0.53 -2.73 -19.42
N ALA A 353 0.44 -1.85 -19.65
CA ALA A 353 0.28 -0.68 -20.50
C ALA A 353 -0.04 -1.06 -21.96
N GLY A 354 0.56 -2.13 -22.49
CA GLY A 354 0.29 -2.63 -23.84
C GLY A 354 -0.94 -3.54 -23.97
N LEU A 355 -1.61 -3.89 -22.86
CA LEU A 355 -2.73 -4.85 -22.86
C LEU A 355 -3.92 -4.36 -23.69
N SER A 356 -4.27 -3.08 -23.60
CA SER A 356 -5.41 -2.52 -24.34
C SER A 356 -5.14 -2.58 -25.85
N ASP A 357 -3.96 -2.13 -26.29
CA ASP A 357 -3.53 -2.17 -27.69
C ASP A 357 -3.51 -3.61 -28.23
N ALA A 358 -2.99 -4.56 -27.46
CA ALA A 358 -2.98 -5.98 -27.83
C ALA A 358 -4.40 -6.52 -28.05
N LEU A 359 -5.31 -6.27 -27.10
CA LEU A 359 -6.71 -6.71 -27.20
C LEU A 359 -7.45 -6.03 -28.35
N GLU A 360 -7.17 -4.75 -28.62
CA GLU A 360 -7.78 -4.01 -29.73
C GLU A 360 -7.35 -4.59 -31.08
N LEU A 361 -6.04 -4.81 -31.27
CA LEU A 361 -5.50 -5.36 -32.51
C LEU A 361 -5.98 -6.80 -32.75
N VAL A 362 -5.94 -7.66 -31.71
CA VAL A 362 -6.47 -9.03 -31.80
C VAL A 362 -7.97 -9.00 -32.08
N GLY A 363 -8.73 -8.21 -31.32
CA GLY A 363 -10.18 -8.07 -31.47
C GLY A 363 -10.59 -7.61 -32.87
N ARG A 364 -9.87 -6.62 -33.44
CA ARG A 364 -10.11 -6.13 -34.81
C ARG A 364 -9.85 -7.20 -35.87
N ARG A 365 -8.81 -8.03 -35.72
CA ARG A 365 -8.52 -9.15 -36.63
C ARG A 365 -9.56 -10.26 -36.54
N VAL A 366 -10.00 -10.58 -35.32
CA VAL A 366 -11.04 -11.59 -35.07
C VAL A 366 -12.41 -11.11 -35.59
N ALA A 367 -12.74 -9.82 -35.42
CA ALA A 367 -13.93 -9.22 -35.98
C ALA A 367 -13.96 -9.30 -37.52
N ASN A 368 -12.80 -9.21 -38.16
CA ASN A 368 -12.62 -9.39 -39.60
C ASN A 368 -12.61 -10.88 -40.04
N GLY A 369 -12.82 -11.82 -39.12
CA GLY A 369 -12.97 -13.25 -39.41
C GLY A 369 -11.69 -14.08 -39.35
N ARG A 370 -10.59 -13.56 -38.80
CA ARG A 370 -9.42 -14.39 -38.47
C ARG A 370 -9.69 -15.22 -37.21
N ALA A 371 -9.09 -16.42 -37.16
CA ALA A 371 -9.03 -17.21 -35.93
C ALA A 371 -8.23 -16.46 -34.85
N VAL A 372 -8.56 -16.67 -33.58
CA VAL A 372 -7.93 -15.95 -32.45
C VAL A 372 -6.43 -16.27 -32.39
N GLU A 373 -6.06 -17.51 -32.66
CA GLU A 373 -4.69 -18.01 -32.68
C GLU A 373 -3.86 -17.29 -33.75
N THR A 374 -4.39 -17.19 -34.98
CA THR A 374 -3.71 -16.48 -36.07
C THR A 374 -3.64 -14.98 -35.78
N ALA A 375 -4.70 -14.41 -35.21
CA ALA A 375 -4.71 -13.00 -34.83
C ALA A 375 -3.63 -12.70 -33.76
N ILE A 376 -3.48 -13.56 -32.75
CA ILE A 376 -2.42 -13.45 -31.74
C ILE A 376 -1.04 -13.54 -32.39
N ALA A 377 -0.83 -14.51 -33.28
CA ALA A 377 0.46 -14.67 -33.96
C ALA A 377 0.82 -13.44 -34.80
N ASP A 378 -0.13 -12.93 -35.58
CA ASP A 378 0.09 -11.71 -36.35
C ASP A 378 0.35 -10.50 -35.42
N VAL A 379 -0.27 -10.43 -34.23
CA VAL A 379 -0.12 -9.25 -33.33
C VAL A 379 1.21 -9.33 -32.60
N ALA A 380 1.68 -10.53 -32.26
CA ALA A 380 2.99 -10.74 -31.67
C ALA A 380 4.13 -10.19 -32.55
N ASP A 381 3.99 -10.28 -33.88
CA ASP A 381 5.00 -9.76 -34.82
C ASP A 381 4.91 -8.23 -35.02
N ASP A 382 3.73 -7.64 -34.80
CA ASP A 382 3.47 -6.21 -35.07
C ASP A 382 3.57 -5.32 -33.82
N LEU A 383 3.38 -5.89 -32.61
CA LEU A 383 3.32 -5.13 -31.37
C LEU A 383 4.71 -5.07 -30.71
N ASP A 384 5.26 -3.87 -30.58
CA ASP A 384 6.52 -3.65 -29.87
C ASP A 384 6.35 -3.63 -28.34
N GLY A 385 7.41 -4.01 -27.62
CA GLY A 385 7.52 -3.90 -26.16
C GLY A 385 7.10 -5.15 -25.39
N GLU A 386 7.07 -5.06 -24.05
CA GLU A 386 6.92 -6.24 -23.17
C GLU A 386 5.62 -7.03 -23.38
N MET A 387 4.52 -6.36 -23.78
CA MET A 387 3.28 -7.07 -24.12
C MET A 387 3.44 -7.87 -25.43
N GLY A 388 4.14 -7.32 -26.42
CA GLY A 388 4.51 -8.04 -27.65
C GLY A 388 5.39 -9.24 -27.34
N ASP A 389 6.39 -9.09 -26.46
CA ASP A 389 7.26 -10.19 -26.03
C ASP A 389 6.47 -11.32 -25.35
N VAL A 390 5.47 -10.98 -24.53
CA VAL A 390 4.56 -11.95 -23.90
C VAL A 390 3.70 -12.66 -24.94
N LEU A 391 3.16 -11.95 -25.93
CA LEU A 391 2.42 -12.55 -27.04
C LEU A 391 3.31 -13.50 -27.85
N ALA A 392 4.53 -13.08 -28.18
CA ALA A 392 5.49 -13.89 -28.92
C ALA A 392 5.94 -15.12 -28.14
N GLU A 393 6.05 -15.05 -26.80
CA GLU A 393 6.30 -16.22 -25.95
C GLU A 393 5.14 -17.20 -25.97
N GLY A 394 3.91 -16.72 -25.76
CA GLY A 394 2.73 -17.58 -25.75
C GLY A 394 2.47 -18.22 -27.12
N GLU A 395 2.67 -17.46 -28.18
CA GLU A 395 2.63 -17.93 -29.57
C GLU A 395 3.68 -19.03 -29.81
N ARG A 396 4.92 -18.84 -29.37
CA ARG A 396 5.98 -19.85 -29.47
C ARG A 396 5.61 -21.12 -28.71
N GLN A 397 5.08 -21.01 -27.50
CA GLN A 397 4.62 -22.17 -26.74
C GLN A 397 3.43 -22.87 -27.42
N GLN A 398 2.48 -22.10 -27.93
CA GLN A 398 1.35 -22.63 -28.68
C GLN A 398 1.82 -23.45 -29.88
N ARG A 399 2.76 -22.93 -30.67
CA ARG A 399 3.35 -23.64 -31.82
C ARG A 399 4.13 -24.89 -31.42
N GLN A 400 4.94 -24.81 -30.37
CA GLN A 400 5.80 -25.91 -29.93
C GLN A 400 5.01 -27.05 -29.27
N LEU A 401 4.00 -26.72 -28.45
CA LEU A 401 3.25 -27.68 -27.64
C LEU A 401 1.92 -28.09 -28.30
N GLN A 402 1.49 -27.40 -29.36
CA GLN A 402 0.22 -27.65 -30.06
C GLN A 402 -1.00 -27.58 -29.13
N VAL A 403 -0.98 -26.59 -28.22
CA VAL A 403 -2.05 -26.34 -27.24
C VAL A 403 -2.88 -25.11 -27.60
N GLY A 404 -4.03 -24.93 -26.97
CA GLY A 404 -4.88 -23.74 -27.14
C GLY A 404 -4.32 -22.50 -26.42
N VAL A 405 -5.00 -21.36 -26.57
CA VAL A 405 -4.62 -20.08 -25.96
C VAL A 405 -4.59 -20.16 -24.43
N ASP A 406 -5.56 -20.83 -23.80
CA ASP A 406 -5.59 -21.00 -22.34
C ASP A 406 -4.30 -21.65 -21.80
N GLU A 407 -3.94 -22.82 -22.32
CA GLU A 407 -2.77 -23.56 -21.82
C GLU A 407 -1.44 -22.84 -22.17
N ALA A 408 -1.34 -22.21 -23.34
CA ALA A 408 -0.12 -21.50 -23.76
C ALA A 408 0.17 -20.25 -22.91
N PHE A 409 -0.86 -19.54 -22.47
CA PHE A 409 -0.70 -18.29 -21.71
C PHE A 409 -0.91 -18.48 -20.20
N LEU A 410 -1.95 -19.20 -19.79
CA LEU A 410 -2.40 -19.36 -18.40
C LEU A 410 -2.02 -20.72 -17.78
N GLY A 411 -1.63 -21.69 -18.62
CA GLY A 411 -1.21 -23.03 -18.20
C GLY A 411 0.06 -23.02 -17.35
N ARG A 412 0.47 -24.22 -16.90
CA ARG A 412 1.63 -24.38 -16.03
C ARG A 412 2.91 -24.09 -16.82
N HIS A 413 3.64 -23.04 -16.46
CA HIS A 413 4.76 -22.46 -17.24
C HIS A 413 4.33 -21.73 -18.53
N GLY A 414 3.07 -21.29 -18.63
CA GLY A 414 2.61 -20.45 -19.73
C GLY A 414 3.30 -19.08 -19.77
N ALA A 415 3.09 -18.32 -20.85
CA ALA A 415 3.73 -17.02 -21.05
C ALA A 415 3.42 -15.99 -19.94
N LEU A 416 2.30 -16.13 -19.22
CA LEU A 416 1.90 -15.25 -18.12
C LEU A 416 2.30 -15.77 -16.72
N ASP A 417 3.03 -16.88 -16.64
CA ASP A 417 3.48 -17.44 -15.34
C ASP A 417 4.42 -16.49 -14.60
N ALA A 418 5.32 -15.83 -15.33
CA ALA A 418 6.24 -14.81 -14.81
C ALA A 418 5.63 -13.39 -14.75
N VAL A 419 4.33 -13.22 -15.07
CA VAL A 419 3.64 -11.92 -15.06
C VAL A 419 2.49 -11.98 -14.05
N PRO A 420 2.72 -11.62 -12.77
CA PRO A 420 1.71 -11.70 -11.72
C PRO A 420 0.70 -10.54 -11.78
N SER A 421 0.04 -10.32 -12.92
CA SER A 421 -1.05 -9.35 -13.07
C SER A 421 -2.39 -10.06 -13.20
N PRO A 422 -3.30 -9.93 -12.20
CA PRO A 422 -4.66 -10.47 -12.28
C PRO A 422 -5.44 -9.89 -13.46
N ARG A 423 -5.17 -8.62 -13.82
CA ARG A 423 -5.82 -7.94 -14.95
C ARG A 423 -5.42 -8.61 -16.28
N VAL A 424 -4.12 -8.79 -16.51
CA VAL A 424 -3.62 -9.44 -17.73
C VAL A 424 -4.14 -10.88 -17.81
N ARG A 425 -4.00 -11.65 -16.73
CA ARG A 425 -4.49 -13.04 -16.69
C ARG A 425 -6.00 -13.14 -16.95
N GLY A 426 -6.78 -12.26 -16.32
CA GLY A 426 -8.24 -12.17 -16.53
C GLY A 426 -8.60 -11.84 -17.98
N SER A 427 -7.92 -10.89 -18.60
CA SER A 427 -8.13 -10.55 -20.01
C SER A 427 -7.79 -11.71 -20.96
N PHE A 428 -6.70 -12.44 -20.69
CA PHE A 428 -6.33 -13.62 -21.49
C PHE A 428 -7.27 -14.81 -21.28
N ALA A 429 -7.83 -14.98 -20.07
CA ALA A 429 -8.84 -16.00 -19.82
C ALA A 429 -10.12 -15.73 -20.63
N LEU A 430 -10.53 -14.46 -20.70
CA LEU A 430 -11.65 -14.03 -21.54
C LEU A 430 -11.33 -14.16 -23.03
N LEU A 431 -10.10 -13.85 -23.44
CA LEU A 431 -9.62 -14.04 -24.81
C LEU A 431 -9.68 -15.51 -25.24
N SER A 432 -9.25 -16.43 -24.36
CA SER A 432 -9.31 -17.87 -24.65
C SER A 432 -10.76 -18.36 -24.78
N LEU A 433 -11.64 -17.95 -23.86
CA LEU A 433 -13.06 -18.30 -23.93
C LEU A 433 -13.73 -17.78 -25.20
N ALA A 434 -13.40 -16.55 -25.61
CA ALA A 434 -13.88 -15.98 -26.86
C ALA A 434 -13.36 -16.76 -28.09
N GLY A 435 -12.14 -17.30 -28.02
CA GLY A 435 -11.61 -18.22 -29.04
C GLY A 435 -12.39 -19.51 -29.17
N GLU A 436 -12.89 -20.05 -28.05
CA GLU A 436 -13.68 -21.29 -28.03
C GLU A 436 -15.11 -21.11 -28.56
N GLU A 437 -15.76 -19.97 -28.29
CA GLU A 437 -17.18 -19.74 -28.65
C GLU A 437 -17.41 -19.21 -30.09
N GLY A 438 -16.38 -18.76 -30.81
CA GLY A 438 -16.49 -18.30 -32.21
C GLY A 438 -17.17 -16.92 -32.37
N ARG A 439 -17.81 -16.63 -33.53
CA ARG A 439 -18.51 -15.33 -33.73
C ARG A 439 -19.65 -15.21 -32.71
N PRO A 440 -19.73 -14.15 -31.87
CA PRO A 440 -19.26 -12.76 -32.07
C PRO A 440 -18.00 -12.33 -31.28
N ALA A 441 -17.02 -13.21 -31.06
CA ALA A 441 -15.81 -12.96 -30.27
C ALA A 441 -15.11 -11.61 -30.52
N GLY A 442 -14.97 -11.17 -31.78
CA GLY A 442 -14.26 -9.92 -32.10
C GLY A 442 -14.88 -8.66 -31.46
N ALA A 443 -16.22 -8.58 -31.42
CA ALA A 443 -16.90 -7.45 -30.80
C ALA A 443 -16.72 -7.46 -29.27
N ALA A 444 -16.77 -8.65 -28.65
CA ALA A 444 -16.53 -8.82 -27.22
C ALA A 444 -15.08 -8.45 -26.83
N LEU A 445 -14.10 -8.77 -27.67
CA LEU A 445 -12.68 -8.40 -27.46
C LEU A 445 -12.44 -6.89 -27.59
N LEU A 446 -13.08 -6.23 -28.56
CA LEU A 446 -13.01 -4.78 -28.71
C LEU A 446 -13.64 -4.06 -27.50
N ALA A 447 -14.80 -4.54 -27.03
CA ALA A 447 -15.44 -4.01 -25.83
C ALA A 447 -14.55 -4.22 -24.57
N LEU A 448 -13.86 -5.36 -24.49
CA LEU A 448 -12.88 -5.61 -23.42
C LEU A 448 -11.67 -4.67 -23.53
N ALA A 449 -11.17 -4.39 -24.73
CA ALA A 449 -10.06 -3.47 -24.96
C ALA A 449 -10.39 -2.04 -24.51
N GLU A 450 -11.56 -1.52 -24.90
CA GLU A 450 -12.08 -0.22 -24.49
C GLU A 450 -12.26 -0.16 -22.96
N HIS A 451 -12.79 -1.23 -22.35
CA HIS A 451 -12.93 -1.31 -20.90
C HIS A 451 -11.58 -1.25 -20.17
N VAL A 452 -10.57 -1.98 -20.66
CA VAL A 452 -9.21 -1.96 -20.10
C VAL A 452 -8.61 -0.55 -20.23
N GLU A 453 -8.80 0.12 -21.35
CA GLU A 453 -8.33 1.50 -21.57
C GLU A 453 -8.97 2.48 -20.56
N ASP A 454 -10.29 2.38 -20.40
CA ASP A 454 -11.06 3.20 -19.47
C ASP A 454 -10.59 3.02 -18.03
N LEU A 455 -10.36 1.78 -17.62
CA LEU A 455 -9.82 1.48 -16.29
C LEU A 455 -8.42 2.08 -16.10
N GLN A 456 -7.53 1.91 -17.07
CA GLN A 456 -6.19 2.48 -17.01
C GLN A 456 -6.22 4.02 -16.98
N ARG A 457 -7.17 4.64 -17.68
CA ARG A 457 -7.37 6.10 -17.68
C ARG A 457 -7.81 6.58 -16.29
N ILE A 458 -8.82 5.96 -15.69
CA ILE A 458 -9.30 6.27 -14.34
C ILE A 458 -8.17 6.07 -13.31
N GLU A 459 -7.41 4.98 -13.43
CA GLU A 459 -6.27 4.68 -12.57
C GLU A 459 -5.18 5.74 -12.66
N ARG A 460 -4.84 6.20 -13.88
CA ARG A 460 -3.88 7.29 -14.11
C ARG A 460 -4.35 8.62 -13.53
N GLU A 461 -5.60 9.01 -13.76
CA GLU A 461 -6.19 10.26 -13.26
C GLU A 461 -6.17 10.30 -11.73
N ALA A 462 -6.57 9.20 -11.09
CA ALA A 462 -6.60 9.13 -9.64
C ALA A 462 -5.20 9.06 -9.01
N ARG A 463 -4.27 8.31 -9.61
CA ARG A 463 -2.86 8.33 -9.21
C ARG A 463 -2.27 9.73 -9.33
N HIS A 464 -2.61 10.47 -10.38
CA HIS A 464 -2.12 11.84 -10.58
C HIS A 464 -2.62 12.78 -9.48
N SER A 465 -3.90 12.67 -9.13
CA SER A 465 -4.55 13.47 -8.07
C SER A 465 -3.91 13.22 -6.70
N LEU A 466 -3.67 11.96 -6.35
CA LEU A 466 -2.99 11.57 -5.10
C LEU A 466 -1.50 11.94 -5.10
N ALA A 467 -0.84 11.81 -6.25
CA ALA A 467 0.58 12.11 -6.39
C ALA A 467 0.89 13.58 -6.10
N HIS A 468 -0.03 14.50 -6.43
CA HIS A 468 0.17 15.91 -6.10
C HIS A 468 0.26 16.15 -4.59
N VAL A 469 -0.68 15.61 -3.80
CA VAL A 469 -0.69 15.73 -2.33
C VAL A 469 0.53 15.03 -1.71
N CYS A 470 0.85 13.83 -2.20
CA CYS A 470 1.95 13.03 -1.66
C CYS A 470 3.34 13.59 -2.03
N ARG A 471 3.47 14.28 -3.16
CA ARG A 471 4.74 14.89 -3.59
C ARG A 471 5.23 15.92 -2.60
N THR A 472 4.35 16.73 -2.03
CA THR A 472 4.70 17.71 -1.00
C THR A 472 5.21 17.02 0.26
N LEU A 473 4.47 16.04 0.78
CA LEU A 473 4.91 15.23 1.94
C LEU A 473 6.29 14.61 1.73
N ARG A 474 6.50 14.02 0.54
CA ARG A 474 7.77 13.39 0.17
C ARG A 474 8.89 14.42 0.07
N SER A 475 8.68 15.54 -0.64
CA SER A 475 9.70 16.59 -0.75
C SER A 475 10.12 17.11 0.61
N THR A 476 9.18 17.27 1.52
CA THR A 476 9.48 17.72 2.88
C THR A 476 10.27 16.69 3.67
N ALA A 477 9.91 15.41 3.58
CA ALA A 477 10.62 14.33 4.26
C ALA A 477 12.08 14.18 3.77
N LEU A 478 12.30 14.39 2.47
CA LEU A 478 13.60 14.15 1.82
C LEU A 478 14.55 15.35 1.88
N LEU A 479 14.00 16.57 1.79
CA LEU A 479 14.78 17.79 1.58
C LEU A 479 14.52 18.84 2.67
N PHE A 480 13.29 19.37 2.76
CA PHE A 480 13.04 20.55 3.61
C PHE A 480 13.16 20.25 5.11
N GLY A 481 12.59 19.16 5.60
CA GLY A 481 12.69 18.76 7.00
C GLY A 481 14.15 18.53 7.44
N PRO A 482 14.91 17.68 6.73
CA PRO A 482 16.35 17.49 6.99
C PRO A 482 17.16 18.78 6.89
N MET A 483 16.88 19.64 5.90
CA MET A 483 17.59 20.91 5.72
C MET A 483 17.38 21.84 6.90
N VAL A 484 16.12 22.10 7.28
CA VAL A 484 15.79 22.96 8.41
C VAL A 484 16.33 22.37 9.72
N ALA A 485 16.20 21.06 9.91
CA ALA A 485 16.76 20.39 11.08
C ALA A 485 18.28 20.58 11.19
N GLY A 486 19.02 20.42 10.07
CA GLY A 486 20.47 20.59 10.04
C GLY A 486 20.89 22.02 10.32
N SER A 487 20.22 23.00 9.72
CA SER A 487 20.50 24.42 9.94
C SER A 487 20.23 24.85 11.38
N THR A 488 19.12 24.38 11.97
CA THR A 488 18.76 24.76 13.34
C THR A 488 19.71 24.14 14.36
N VAL A 489 20.16 22.90 14.14
CA VAL A 489 21.18 22.28 14.99
C VAL A 489 22.50 23.04 14.90
N ALA A 490 22.93 23.47 13.71
CA ALA A 490 24.13 24.29 13.55
C ALA A 490 24.02 25.65 14.26
N LEU A 491 22.88 26.34 14.13
CA LEU A 491 22.62 27.61 14.83
C LEU A 491 22.65 27.44 16.36
N ALA A 492 21.98 26.42 16.88
CA ALA A 492 21.96 26.13 18.32
C ALA A 492 23.37 25.84 18.87
N ASP A 493 24.21 25.17 18.07
CA ASP A 493 25.59 24.87 18.40
C ASP A 493 26.46 26.15 18.40
N GLY A 494 26.35 26.97 17.36
CA GLY A 494 27.08 28.24 17.24
C GLY A 494 26.74 29.25 18.33
N MET A 495 25.46 29.44 18.65
CA MET A 495 25.02 30.34 19.74
C MET A 495 25.53 29.90 21.12
N SER A 496 25.71 28.59 21.34
CA SER A 496 26.24 28.08 22.61
C SER A 496 27.74 28.35 22.78
N ALA A 497 28.47 28.66 21.70
CA ALA A 497 29.90 28.95 21.74
C ALA A 497 30.22 30.39 22.14
N GLU A 498 29.30 31.34 21.91
CA GLU A 498 29.46 32.76 22.25
C GLU A 498 29.10 33.08 23.73
N ASP A 499 28.19 32.30 24.35
CA ASP A 499 27.69 32.51 25.72
C ASP A 499 28.58 31.91 26.83
N ALA A 500 29.92 32.01 26.70
CA ALA A 500 30.89 31.61 27.72
C ALA A 500 30.91 32.52 28.97
N LEU A 501 29.74 32.85 29.51
CA LEU A 501 29.56 33.53 30.78
C LEU A 501 29.70 32.55 31.95
N PRO A 502 30.21 32.99 33.13
CA PRO A 502 30.37 32.13 34.28
C PRO A 502 29.00 31.88 34.92
N GLY A 503 28.33 30.80 34.49
CA GLY A 503 26.96 30.51 34.94
C GLY A 503 26.24 29.36 34.24
N GLY A 504 26.94 28.44 33.55
CA GLY A 504 26.48 27.06 33.32
C GLY A 504 25.17 26.85 32.53
N SER A 505 25.12 27.23 31.26
CA SER A 505 24.33 26.50 30.26
C SER A 505 25.28 25.62 29.44
N GLY A 506 25.17 24.29 29.58
CA GLY A 506 26.04 23.35 28.85
C GLY A 506 25.82 23.43 27.33
N SER A 507 26.87 23.18 26.55
CA SER A 507 26.83 23.21 25.07
C SER A 507 25.67 22.37 24.50
N LEU A 508 24.90 22.93 23.55
CA LEU A 508 23.80 22.23 22.89
C LEU A 508 24.25 21.28 21.75
N THR A 509 25.55 20.99 21.61
CA THR A 509 26.13 20.03 20.66
C THR A 509 25.41 18.67 20.64
N TRP A 510 24.86 18.22 21.77
CA TRP A 510 24.15 16.94 21.88
C TRP A 510 22.82 16.91 21.12
N LEU A 511 22.25 18.06 20.76
CA LEU A 511 20.95 18.20 20.08
C LEU A 511 20.93 17.55 18.69
N GLY A 512 22.07 17.49 18.00
CA GLY A 512 22.17 16.89 16.67
C GLY A 512 21.82 15.40 16.65
N GLY A 513 22.12 14.66 17.72
CA GLY A 513 21.79 13.24 17.82
C GLY A 513 20.27 12.98 17.78
N PRO A 514 19.49 13.48 18.76
CA PRO A 514 18.04 13.29 18.78
C PRO A 514 17.34 13.83 17.53
N VAL A 515 17.73 15.01 17.04
CA VAL A 515 17.14 15.61 15.84
C VAL A 515 17.46 14.79 14.59
N GLY A 516 18.69 14.30 14.43
CA GLY A 516 19.06 13.45 13.30
C GLY A 516 18.34 12.10 13.30
N VAL A 517 18.14 11.47 14.47
CA VAL A 517 17.30 10.27 14.59
C VAL A 517 15.86 10.57 14.15
N TYR A 518 15.30 11.68 14.61
CA TYR A 518 13.97 12.12 14.20
C TYR A 518 13.87 12.31 12.68
N VAL A 519 14.88 12.93 12.05
CA VAL A 519 14.95 13.10 10.59
C VAL A 519 14.90 11.75 9.86
N LEU A 520 15.67 10.74 10.32
CA LEU A 520 15.63 9.41 9.73
C LEU A 520 14.24 8.76 9.87
N VAL A 521 13.66 8.84 11.07
CA VAL A 521 12.31 8.30 11.35
C VAL A 521 11.26 8.99 10.48
N LEU A 522 11.33 10.31 10.36
CA LEU A 522 10.43 11.10 9.52
C LEU A 522 10.56 10.71 8.04
N ALA A 523 11.79 10.52 7.55
CA ALA A 523 12.05 10.07 6.18
C ALA A 523 11.42 8.70 5.91
N VAL A 524 11.52 7.76 6.86
CA VAL A 524 10.88 6.44 6.78
C VAL A 524 9.35 6.57 6.81
N LEU A 525 8.79 7.26 7.79
CA LEU A 525 7.34 7.34 8.03
C LEU A 525 6.61 8.05 6.89
N LEU A 526 7.06 9.25 6.51
CA LEU A 526 6.40 10.03 5.46
C LEU A 526 6.55 9.39 4.09
N THR A 527 7.70 8.75 3.81
CA THR A 527 7.87 8.00 2.55
C THR A 527 6.98 6.78 2.53
N THR A 528 6.89 6.03 3.63
CA THR A 528 6.00 4.87 3.75
C THR A 528 4.54 5.28 3.57
N LEU A 529 4.11 6.37 4.20
CA LEU A 529 2.76 6.90 4.02
C LEU A 529 2.52 7.37 2.59
N SER A 530 3.43 8.16 2.01
CA SER A 530 3.33 8.64 0.64
C SER A 530 3.22 7.49 -0.36
N VAL A 531 4.01 6.43 -0.17
CA VAL A 531 3.96 5.23 -1.01
C VAL A 531 2.67 4.47 -0.77
N GLY A 532 2.31 4.23 0.49
CA GLY A 532 1.11 3.50 0.87
C GLY A 532 -0.18 4.15 0.36
N LEU A 533 -0.27 5.49 0.39
CA LEU A 533 -1.42 6.23 -0.13
C LEU A 533 -1.55 6.15 -1.65
N VAL A 534 -0.43 6.23 -2.40
CA VAL A 534 -0.48 6.23 -3.88
C VAL A 534 -0.58 4.83 -4.44
N ARG A 535 0.24 3.90 -3.96
CA ARG A 535 0.46 2.58 -4.59
C ARG A 535 -0.05 1.40 -3.76
N GLY A 536 -0.42 1.61 -2.50
CA GLY A 536 -0.73 0.52 -1.56
C GLY A 536 0.48 0.10 -0.75
N PHE A 537 0.22 -0.68 0.30
CA PHE A 537 1.27 -1.14 1.21
C PHE A 537 1.96 -2.37 0.65
N ASP A 538 3.03 -2.13 -0.10
CA ASP A 538 3.92 -3.17 -0.62
C ASP A 538 5.28 -3.06 0.07
N ARG A 539 5.76 -4.17 0.65
CA ARG A 539 7.02 -4.18 1.41
C ARG A 539 8.22 -3.82 0.54
N ALA A 540 8.28 -4.33 -0.69
CA ALA A 540 9.40 -4.08 -1.58
C ALA A 540 9.39 -2.64 -2.11
N LEU A 541 8.22 -2.13 -2.47
CA LEU A 541 8.08 -0.77 -2.98
C LEU A 541 8.34 0.28 -1.89
N VAL A 542 7.82 0.05 -0.68
CA VAL A 542 8.10 0.88 0.49
C VAL A 542 9.60 0.81 0.81
N GLY A 543 10.18 -0.38 0.91
CA GLY A 543 11.60 -0.56 1.23
C GLY A 543 12.53 0.14 0.24
N TYR A 544 12.30 -0.01 -1.07
CA TYR A 544 13.10 0.65 -2.10
C TYR A 544 13.02 2.19 -2.01
N ARG A 545 11.83 2.74 -1.81
CA ARG A 545 11.61 4.20 -1.71
C ARG A 545 12.14 4.77 -0.41
N VAL A 546 11.96 4.06 0.71
CA VAL A 546 12.54 4.41 2.01
C VAL A 546 14.07 4.39 1.93
N GLY A 547 14.65 3.44 1.20
CA GLY A 547 16.10 3.38 0.99
C GLY A 547 16.66 4.66 0.36
N TRP A 548 16.07 5.11 -0.76
CA TRP A 548 16.40 6.40 -1.35
C TRP A 548 16.15 7.57 -0.41
N ALA A 549 15.08 7.49 0.38
CA ALA A 549 14.70 8.55 1.30
C ALA A 549 15.69 8.77 2.43
N LEU A 550 16.16 7.68 3.03
CA LEU A 550 17.19 7.71 4.05
C LEU A 550 18.47 8.34 3.49
N VAL A 551 18.93 7.90 2.31
CA VAL A 551 20.15 8.46 1.69
C VAL A 551 20.02 9.96 1.46
N SER A 552 18.94 10.43 0.83
CA SER A 552 18.77 11.86 0.55
C SER A 552 18.58 12.69 1.81
N ALA A 553 17.83 12.19 2.80
CA ALA A 553 17.57 12.92 4.03
C ALA A 553 18.85 13.05 4.87
N THR A 554 19.64 11.98 4.98
CA THR A 554 20.92 12.01 5.70
C THR A 554 21.91 12.98 5.05
N LEU A 555 22.07 12.92 3.73
CA LEU A 555 22.96 13.86 3.03
C LEU A 555 22.50 15.31 3.20
N THR A 556 21.20 15.57 3.07
CA THR A 556 20.67 16.94 3.19
C THR A 556 20.84 17.48 4.62
N TYR A 557 20.59 16.66 5.64
CA TYR A 557 20.78 17.05 7.04
C TYR A 557 22.25 17.41 7.34
N LEU A 558 23.18 16.54 6.96
CA LEU A 558 24.61 16.72 7.21
C LEU A 558 25.18 17.91 6.42
N CYS A 559 24.82 18.04 5.13
CA CYS A 559 25.25 19.17 4.31
C CYS A 559 24.70 20.50 4.83
N SER A 560 23.43 20.54 5.27
CA SER A 560 22.83 21.76 5.83
C SER A 560 23.54 22.20 7.12
N TYR A 561 23.87 21.26 8.01
CA TYR A 561 24.63 21.55 9.22
C TYR A 561 26.01 22.15 8.89
N LEU A 562 26.75 21.56 7.95
CA LEU A 562 28.07 22.08 7.55
C LEU A 562 27.99 23.47 6.92
N LEU A 563 27.05 23.68 6.00
CA LEU A 563 26.91 24.96 5.31
C LEU A 563 26.64 26.09 6.30
N VAL A 564 25.71 25.89 7.23
CA VAL A 564 25.40 26.90 8.25
C VAL A 564 26.54 27.09 9.23
N GLY A 565 27.21 26.00 9.64
CA GLY A 565 28.38 26.07 10.51
C GLY A 565 29.62 26.74 9.89
N THR A 566 29.64 26.98 8.57
CA THR A 566 30.69 27.82 7.93
C THR A 566 30.34 29.29 7.83
N VAL A 567 29.06 29.64 7.98
CA VAL A 567 28.55 31.02 7.86
C VAL A 567 28.52 31.72 9.22
N ILE A 568 28.27 30.95 10.28
CA ILE A 568 28.45 31.36 11.68
C ILE A 568 29.92 31.23 12.02
#